data_AF-A0A832U3W4-F1
#
_entry.id   AF-A0A832U3W4-F1
#
_cell.length_a   1.000
_cell.length_b   1.000
_cell.length_c   1.000
_cell.angle_alpha   90.00
_cell.angle_beta   90.00
_cell.angle_gamma   90.00
#
_symmetry.space_group_name_H-M   'P 1'
#
loop_
_entity.id
_entity.type
_entity.pdbx_description
1 polymer ?
#
loop_
_entity_poly.entity_id
_entity_poly.type
_entity_poly.pdbx_seq_one_letter_code
_entity_poly.pdbx_strand_id
1 'polypeptide(L)' 'MDYIDNPKLLKYNFTGRIVLSIVLASSWLILLILWLFFFATNYNIYQNIAIFLISVILEGTLQAVTWIPWGIKQEAKAD' A
#
# COMPACT_ATOMS: atom_id res chain seq x y z
N MET A 1 -13.90 -24.51 16.39
CA MET A 1 -14.11 -24.84 14.97
C MET A 1 -15.37 -24.14 14.49
N ASP A 2 -15.39 -22.80 14.44
CA ASP A 2 -16.61 -22.05 14.05
C ASP A 2 -16.39 -20.54 13.72
N TYR A 3 -15.53 -20.23 12.75
CA TYR A 3 -15.38 -18.85 12.23
C TYR A 3 -14.85 -18.78 10.79
N ILE A 4 -14.66 -19.94 10.14
CA ILE A 4 -14.05 -20.03 8.81
C ILE A 4 -15.03 -19.66 7.68
N ASP A 5 -16.35 -19.74 7.93
CA ASP A 5 -17.37 -19.63 6.88
C ASP A 5 -18.41 -18.52 7.10
N ASN A 6 -18.03 -17.41 7.75
CA ASN A 6 -18.91 -16.23 7.77
C ASN A 6 -18.58 -15.30 6.57
N PRO A 7 -19.38 -15.29 5.50
CA PRO A 7 -19.10 -14.50 4.30
C PRO A 7 -19.07 -12.99 4.58
N LYS A 8 -19.73 -12.53 5.65
CA LYS A 8 -19.70 -11.12 6.07
C LYS A 8 -18.31 -10.72 6.58
N LEU A 9 -17.62 -11.62 7.28
CA LEU A 9 -16.25 -11.37 7.79
C LEU A 9 -15.21 -11.38 6.66
N LEU A 10 -15.38 -12.28 5.68
CA LEU A 10 -14.60 -12.29 4.43
C LEU A 10 -14.75 -10.97 3.66
N LYS A 11 -16.00 -10.49 3.51
CA LYS A 11 -16.32 -9.23 2.81
C LYS A 11 -15.78 -8.00 3.53
N TYR A 12 -15.78 -8.00 4.87
CA TYR A 12 -15.25 -6.92 5.70
C TYR A 12 -13.72 -6.76 5.55
N ASN A 13 -12.97 -7.86 5.56
CA ASN A 13 -11.50 -7.83 5.42
C ASN A 13 -11.06 -7.39 4.01
N PHE A 14 -11.79 -7.79 2.97
CA PHE A 14 -11.47 -7.39 1.59
C PHE A 14 -11.76 -5.91 1.32
N THR A 15 -12.93 -5.43 1.74
CA THR A 15 -13.30 -4.00 1.61
C THR A 15 -12.31 -3.10 2.36
N GLY A 16 -11.89 -3.52 3.56
CA GLY A 16 -10.87 -2.82 4.34
C GLY A 16 -9.53 -2.67 3.61
N ARG A 17 -9.08 -3.71 2.88
CA ARG A 17 -7.84 -3.66 2.08
C ARG A 17 -7.95 -2.68 0.92
N ILE A 18 -9.10 -2.64 0.24
CA ILE A 18 -9.34 -1.65 -0.84
C ILE A 18 -9.27 -0.23 -0.30
N VAL A 19 -10.00 0.06 0.78
CA VAL A 19 -9.99 1.39 1.41
C VAL A 19 -8.58 1.75 1.86
N LEU A 20 -7.86 0.82 2.49
CA LEU A 20 -6.47 1.04 2.90
C LEU A 20 -5.57 1.35 1.69
N SER A 21 -5.67 0.60 0.59
CA SER A 21 -4.89 0.86 -0.63
C SER A 21 -5.17 2.24 -1.23
N ILE A 22 -6.42 2.70 -1.22
CA ILE A 22 -6.79 4.06 -1.69
C ILE A 22 -6.17 5.13 -0.78
N VAL A 23 -6.26 4.95 0.53
CA VAL A 23 -5.69 5.88 1.51
C VAL A 23 -4.17 5.94 1.41
N LEU A 24 -3.50 4.79 1.27
CA LEU A 24 -2.05 4.70 1.08
C LEU A 24 -1.61 5.43 -0.19
N ALA A 25 -2.24 5.10 -1.33
CA ALA A 25 -1.94 5.75 -2.60
C ALA A 25 -2.17 7.27 -2.55
N SER A 26 -3.28 7.70 -1.94
CA SER A 26 -3.58 9.13 -1.77
C SER A 26 -2.56 9.82 -0.87
N SER A 27 -2.15 9.17 0.22
CA SER A 27 -1.13 9.70 1.14
C SER A 27 0.24 9.80 0.48
N TRP A 28 0.60 8.82 -0.35
CA TRP A 28 1.83 8.84 -1.14
C TRP A 28 1.82 9.99 -2.15
N LEU A 29 0.71 10.25 -2.83
CA LEU A 29 0.57 11.41 -3.72
C LEU A 29 0.70 12.74 -2.97
N ILE A 30 0.06 12.87 -1.79
CA ILE A 30 0.22 14.04 -0.93
C ILE A 30 1.69 14.22 -0.53
N LEU A 31 2.38 13.14 -0.14
CA LEU A 31 3.81 13.15 0.15
C LEU A 31 4.62 13.66 -1.04
N LEU A 32 4.36 13.18 -2.26
CA LEU A 32 5.05 13.64 -3.47
C LEU A 32 4.82 15.13 -3.73
N ILE A 33 3.57 15.60 -3.60
CA ILE A 33 3.24 17.02 -3.77
C ILE A 33 4.01 17.86 -2.75
N LEU A 34 3.96 17.49 -1.47
CA LEU A 34 4.68 18.21 -0.43
C LEU A 34 6.19 18.20 -0.66
N TRP A 35 6.75 17.05 -1.07
CA TRP A 35 8.17 16.92 -1.37
C TRP A 35 8.60 17.85 -2.51
N LEU A 36 7.89 17.79 -3.64
CA LEU A 36 8.24 18.54 -4.84
C LEU A 36 8.08 20.05 -4.67
N PHE A 37 7.06 20.50 -3.94
CA PHE A 37 6.83 21.93 -3.73
C PHE A 37 7.73 22.56 -2.66
N PHE A 38 7.98 21.87 -1.55
CA PHE A 38 8.61 22.48 -0.38
C PHE A 38 10.07 22.08 -0.17
N PHE A 39 10.47 20.90 -0.63
CA PHE A 39 11.78 20.33 -0.29
C PHE A 39 12.71 20.18 -1.48
N ALA A 40 12.18 19.86 -2.68
CA ALA A 40 13.00 19.45 -3.82
C ALA A 40 14.03 20.49 -4.28
N THR A 41 13.77 21.79 -4.09
CA THR A 41 14.69 22.86 -4.48
C THR A 41 15.98 22.89 -3.66
N ASN A 42 15.99 22.27 -2.47
CA ASN A 42 17.17 22.19 -1.60
C ASN A 42 18.10 21.03 -1.94
N TYR A 43 17.73 20.20 -2.91
CA TYR A 43 18.46 19.00 -3.31
C TYR A 43 18.80 19.05 -4.80
N ASN A 44 19.88 18.38 -5.18
CA ASN A 44 20.19 18.22 -6.60
C ASN A 44 19.27 17.19 -7.27
N ILE A 45 19.31 17.12 -8.61
CA ILE A 45 18.42 16.24 -9.37
C ILE A 45 18.57 14.76 -9.00
N TYR A 46 19.79 14.28 -8.78
CA TYR A 46 20.04 12.87 -8.43
C TYR A 46 19.50 12.52 -7.04
N GLN A 47 19.63 13.43 -6.07
CA GLN A 47 19.09 13.28 -4.73
C GLN A 47 17.55 13.24 -4.76
N ASN A 48 16.91 14.11 -5.54
CA ASN A 48 15.46 14.08 -5.71
C ASN A 48 14.96 12.77 -6.34
N ILE A 49 15.67 12.27 -7.35
CA ILE A 49 15.37 10.97 -7.96
C ILE A 49 15.51 9.84 -6.95
N ALA A 50 16.58 9.83 -6.15
CA ALA A 50 16.79 8.81 -5.12
C ALA A 50 15.64 8.80 -4.10
N ILE A 51 15.20 9.98 -3.65
CA ILE A 51 14.11 10.11 -2.67
C ILE A 51 12.77 9.69 -3.28
N PHE A 52 12.51 10.05 -4.54
CA PHE A 52 11.36 9.55 -5.28
C PHE A 52 11.35 8.02 -5.34
N LEU A 53 12.45 7.39 -5.75
CA LEU A 53 12.57 5.92 -5.83
C LEU A 53 12.37 5.24 -4.46
N ILE A 54 12.95 5.79 -3.40
CA ILE A 54 12.74 5.30 -2.02
C ILE A 54 11.27 5.38 -1.65
N SER A 55 10.58 6.47 -1.98
CA SER A 55 9.15 6.62 -1.69
C SER A 55 8.28 5.60 -2.46
N VAL A 56 8.63 5.28 -3.71
CA VAL A 56 7.96 4.26 -4.53
C VAL A 56 8.12 2.88 -3.89
N ILE A 57 9.33 2.54 -3.45
CA ILE A 57 9.60 1.28 -2.75
C ILE A 57 8.79 1.20 -1.46
N LEU A 58 8.72 2.31 -0.70
CA LEU A 58 7.93 2.36 0.53
C LEU A 58 6.45 2.11 0.26
N GLU A 59 5.85 2.81 -0.70
CA GLU A 59 4.44 2.60 -1.07
C GLU A 59 4.19 1.18 -1.58
N GLY A 60 5.06 0.68 -2.46
CA GLY A 60 4.97 -0.70 -2.95
C GLY A 60 5.06 -1.73 -1.83
N THR A 61 5.88 -1.50 -0.81
CA THR A 61 6.01 -2.37 0.37
C THR A 61 4.74 -2.35 1.21
N LEU A 62 4.14 -1.17 1.44
CA LEU A 62 2.89 -1.03 2.20
C LEU A 62 1.74 -1.77 1.50
N GLN A 63 1.66 -1.67 0.19
CA GLN A 63 0.68 -2.41 -0.61
C GLN A 63 0.96 -3.93 -0.58
N ALA A 64 2.22 -4.35 -0.71
CA ALA A 64 2.61 -5.76 -0.66
C ALA A 64 2.21 -6.41 0.68
N VAL A 65 2.50 -5.75 1.81
CA VAL A 65 2.09 -6.21 3.15
C VAL A 65 0.57 -6.30 3.26
N THR A 66 -0.15 -5.40 2.58
CA THR A 66 -1.61 -5.40 2.55
C THR A 66 -2.20 -6.55 1.74
N TRP A 67 -1.52 -7.10 0.73
CA TRP A 67 -2.13 -8.08 -0.18
C TRP A 67 -1.54 -9.50 -0.11
N ILE A 68 -0.22 -9.63 0.10
CA ILE A 68 0.47 -10.94 0.10
C ILE A 68 -0.16 -11.96 1.07
N PRO A 69 -0.39 -11.64 2.36
CA PRO A 69 -0.94 -12.63 3.29
C PRO A 69 -2.37 -13.08 2.94
N TRP A 70 -3.13 -12.22 2.24
CA TRP A 70 -4.48 -12.59 1.77
C TRP A 70 -4.39 -13.47 0.53
N GLY A 71 -3.50 -13.17 -0.41
CA GLY A 71 -3.27 -13.97 -1.62
C GLY A 71 -2.89 -15.41 -1.28
N ILE A 72 -1.88 -15.60 -0.41
CA ILE A 72 -1.46 -16.93 0.07
C ILE A 72 -2.63 -17.70 0.70
N LYS A 73 -3.49 -17.02 1.46
CA LYS A 73 -4.69 -17.63 2.06
C LYS A 73 -5.76 -18.02 1.03
N GLN A 74 -5.84 -17.37 -0.12
CA GLN A 74 -6.78 -17.78 -1.17
C GLN A 74 -6.26 -19.00 -1.94
N GLU A 75 -4.96 -19.03 -2.24
CA GLU A 75 -4.31 -20.19 -2.88
C GLU A 75 -4.51 -21.45 -2.04
N ALA A 76 -4.20 -21.40 -0.74
CA ALA A 76 -4.36 -22.54 0.16
C ALA A 76 -5.82 -23.02 0.37
N LYS A 77 -6.84 -22.27 -0.06
CA LYS A 77 -8.24 -22.69 -0.02
C LYS A 77 -8.70 -23.36 -1.33
N ALA A 78 -7.93 -23.18 -2.40
CA ALA A 78 -8.24 -23.74 -3.71
C ALA A 78 -7.74 -25.18 -3.88
N ASP A 79 -6.81 -25.61 -3.01
CA ASP A 79 -6.28 -26.98 -2.88
C ASP A 79 -7.12 -27.82 -1.90
#